data_AF-A0A954W0H1-F1
#
_entry.id   AF-A0A954W0H1-F1
#
_cell.length_a   1.000
_cell.length_b   1.000
_cell.length_c   1.000
_cell.angle_alpha   90.00
_cell.angle_beta   90.00
_cell.angle_gamma   90.00
#
_symmetry.space_group_name_H-M   'P 1'
#
loop_
_entity.id
_entity.type
_entity.pdbx_description
1 polymer ?
#
loop_
_entity_poly.entity_id
_entity_poly.type
_entity_poly.pdbx_seq_one_letter_code
_entity_poly.pdbx_strand_id
1 'polypeptide(L)'
;DIPGSMESYYQEIGRAGRDGLPSRCTLLYNEADLATQMEFMAWSNPDHEFYQRVYDLLMHEAERVAAFGMEWMQEKLLAKNKFDHRLETVLAMLDRHGVIDKDSSQPFQVLAPLPPALADGELRKAKLRRDQQKLLSLVQYTKHEGDRKAYIHRYFGIDDDASLE
;
A
#
# COMPACT_ATOMS: atom_id res chain seq x y z
N ASP A 1 -13.45 -6.89 6.22
CA ASP A 1 -12.15 -6.83 5.55
C ASP A 1 -11.07 -7.42 6.44
N ILE A 2 -10.32 -8.37 5.90
CA ILE A 2 -9.09 -8.89 6.51
C ILE A 2 -7.98 -7.82 6.41
N PRO A 3 -7.08 -7.68 7.41
CA PRO A 3 -5.92 -6.78 7.29
C PRO A 3 -5.07 -7.09 6.04
N GLY A 4 -4.38 -6.09 5.49
CA GLY A 4 -3.54 -6.28 4.30
C GLY A 4 -2.20 -6.95 4.56
N SER A 5 -1.84 -7.16 5.82
CA SER A 5 -0.54 -7.73 6.23
C SER A 5 -0.55 -8.25 7.66
N MET A 6 0.43 -9.09 8.01
CA MET A 6 0.65 -9.53 9.39
C MET A 6 0.98 -8.36 10.32
N GLU A 7 1.69 -7.34 9.84
CA GLU A 7 2.02 -6.15 10.65
C GLU A 7 0.78 -5.33 10.99
N SER A 8 -0.13 -5.14 10.02
CA SER A 8 -1.41 -4.47 10.27
C SER A 8 -2.22 -5.23 11.31
N TYR A 9 -2.33 -6.55 11.16
CA TYR A 9 -3.02 -7.39 12.15
C TYR A 9 -2.36 -7.28 13.54
N TYR A 10 -1.03 -7.34 13.62
CA TYR A 10 -0.31 -7.24 14.89
C TYR A 10 -0.52 -5.88 15.58
N GLN A 11 -0.53 -4.78 14.81
CA GLN A 11 -0.83 -3.45 15.33
C GLN A 11 -2.28 -3.34 15.85
N GLU A 12 -3.24 -3.96 15.18
CA GLU A 12 -4.64 -3.97 15.60
C GLU A 12 -4.83 -4.71 16.92
N ILE A 13 -4.29 -5.93 17.05
CA ILE A 13 -4.41 -6.70 18.29
C ILE A 13 -3.62 -6.06 19.44
N GLY A 14 -2.52 -5.37 19.16
CA GLY A 14 -1.74 -4.61 20.14
C GLY A 14 -2.48 -3.40 20.75
N ARG A 15 -3.66 -3.04 20.22
CA ARG A 15 -4.55 -2.04 20.85
C ARG A 15 -5.36 -2.61 22.01
N ALA A 16 -5.55 -3.92 22.05
CA ALA A 16 -6.21 -4.59 23.17
C ALA A 16 -5.26 -4.72 24.37
N GLY A 17 -5.82 -4.87 25.59
CA GLY A 17 -5.03 -5.16 26.79
C GLY A 17 -4.11 -4.04 27.28
N ARG A 18 -4.37 -2.78 26.89
CA ARG A 18 -3.62 -1.61 27.40
C ARG A 18 -3.77 -1.38 28.90
N ASP A 19 -4.85 -1.90 29.47
CA ASP A 19 -5.15 -1.93 30.90
C ASP A 19 -4.43 -3.06 31.65
N GLY A 20 -3.65 -3.89 30.93
CA GLY A 20 -2.94 -5.04 31.48
C GLY A 20 -3.83 -6.24 31.77
N LEU A 21 -5.14 -6.17 31.45
CA LEU A 21 -6.06 -7.28 31.65
C LEU A 21 -6.04 -8.23 30.44
N PRO A 22 -6.31 -9.54 30.66
CA PRO A 22 -6.43 -10.48 29.56
C PRO A 22 -7.46 -10.01 28.54
N SER A 23 -7.05 -9.94 27.28
CA SER A 23 -7.90 -9.57 26.16
C SER A 23 -8.05 -10.74 25.19
N ARG A 24 -9.22 -10.86 24.56
CA ARG A 24 -9.48 -11.87 23.53
C ARG A 24 -9.65 -11.20 22.18
N CYS A 25 -8.74 -11.49 21.26
CA CYS A 25 -8.80 -11.04 19.88
C CYS A 25 -9.35 -12.15 18.98
N THR A 26 -10.40 -11.85 18.21
CA THR A 26 -10.98 -12.78 17.23
C THR A 26 -10.75 -12.24 15.83
N LEU A 27 -10.10 -13.00 14.96
CA LEU A 27 -9.93 -12.67 13.55
C LEU A 27 -11.02 -13.37 12.74
N LEU A 28 -11.87 -12.59 12.09
CA LEU A 28 -12.87 -13.10 11.14
C LEU A 28 -12.25 -13.07 9.74
N TYR A 29 -12.26 -14.22 9.06
CA TYR A 29 -11.68 -14.36 7.72
C TYR A 29 -12.68 -14.98 6.76
N ASN A 30 -12.78 -14.39 5.58
CA ASN A 30 -13.45 -14.96 4.43
C ASN A 30 -12.50 -14.87 3.23
N GLU A 31 -12.40 -15.96 2.45
CA GLU A 31 -11.57 -15.98 1.23
C GLU A 31 -12.08 -15.00 0.17
N ALA A 32 -13.38 -14.69 0.16
CA ALA A 32 -13.94 -13.66 -0.72
C ALA A 32 -13.33 -12.27 -0.48
N ASP A 33 -12.88 -11.97 0.74
CA ASP A 33 -12.27 -10.67 1.09
C ASP A 33 -10.86 -10.53 0.50
N LEU A 34 -10.25 -11.64 0.04
CA LEU A 34 -8.92 -11.62 -0.54
C LEU A 34 -8.87 -10.86 -1.86
N ALA A 35 -9.94 -10.93 -2.66
CA ALA A 35 -10.04 -10.19 -3.92
C ALA A 35 -9.94 -8.68 -3.68
N THR A 36 -10.66 -8.16 -2.69
CA THR A 36 -10.60 -6.75 -2.28
C THR A 36 -9.20 -6.35 -1.82
N GLN A 37 -8.52 -7.21 -1.03
CA GLN A 37 -7.14 -6.94 -0.60
C GLN A 37 -6.16 -6.93 -1.78
N MET A 38 -6.36 -7.79 -2.77
CA MET A 38 -5.55 -7.80 -3.99
C MET A 38 -5.75 -6.53 -4.82
N GLU A 39 -6.98 -6.00 -4.90
CA GLU A 39 -7.25 -4.71 -5.54
C GLU A 39 -6.57 -3.55 -4.79
N PHE A 40 -6.72 -3.47 -3.47
CA PHE A 40 -6.06 -2.45 -2.66
C PHE A 40 -4.52 -2.52 -2.78
N MET A 41 -3.97 -3.73 -2.86
CA MET A 41 -2.55 -3.95 -3.08
C MET A 41 -2.11 -3.46 -4.46
N ALA A 42 -2.90 -3.72 -5.50
CA ALA A 42 -2.63 -3.22 -6.85
C ALA A 42 -2.67 -1.69 -6.90
N TRP A 43 -3.63 -1.06 -6.21
CA TRP A 43 -3.69 0.39 -6.09
C TRP A 43 -2.48 0.98 -5.37
N SER A 44 -2.02 0.31 -4.31
CA SER A 44 -0.86 0.71 -3.51
C SER A 44 0.49 0.37 -4.16
N ASN A 45 0.48 -0.38 -5.26
CA ASN A 45 1.67 -0.78 -6.02
C ASN A 45 1.52 -0.48 -7.52
N PRO A 46 1.36 0.80 -7.94
CA PRO A 46 1.44 1.14 -9.35
C PRO A 46 2.82 0.74 -9.91
N ASP A 47 2.82 0.21 -11.14
CA ASP A 47 4.06 -0.13 -11.84
C ASP A 47 4.76 1.13 -12.36
N HIS A 48 6.02 0.96 -12.77
CA HIS A 48 6.83 2.06 -13.28
C HIS A 48 6.25 2.71 -14.55
N GLU A 49 5.55 1.95 -15.41
CA GLU A 49 4.93 2.48 -16.63
C GLU A 49 3.80 3.45 -16.28
N PHE A 50 3.02 3.14 -15.25
CA PHE A 50 1.97 4.01 -14.75
C PHE A 50 2.54 5.28 -14.12
N TYR A 51 3.62 5.19 -13.34
CA TYR A 51 4.34 6.38 -12.85
C TYR A 51 4.82 7.26 -14.02
N GLN A 52 5.44 6.66 -15.03
CA GLN A 52 5.94 7.38 -16.20
C GLN A 52 4.80 8.07 -16.95
N ARG A 53 3.70 7.36 -17.21
CA ARG A 53 2.52 7.93 -17.87
C ARG A 53 1.92 9.12 -17.13
N VAL A 54 1.81 9.05 -15.81
CA VAL A 54 1.32 10.18 -15.00
C VAL A 54 2.29 11.35 -15.10
N TYR A 55 3.59 11.10 -14.96
CA TYR A 55 4.62 12.12 -15.08
C TYR A 55 4.61 12.80 -16.46
N ASP A 56 4.53 12.03 -17.54
CA ASP A 56 4.45 12.53 -18.91
C ASP A 56 3.17 13.36 -19.13
N LEU A 57 2.04 12.93 -18.56
CA LEU A 57 0.79 13.68 -18.61
C LEU A 57 0.93 15.05 -17.92
N LEU A 58 1.57 15.08 -16.75
CA LEU A 58 1.83 16.33 -16.01
C LEU A 58 2.78 17.26 -16.78
N MET A 59 3.79 16.70 -17.46
CA MET A 59 4.76 17.48 -18.24
C MET A 59 4.19 18.03 -19.56
N HIS A 60 3.38 17.24 -20.27
CA HIS A 60 2.94 17.56 -21.63
C HIS A 60 1.53 18.15 -21.71
N GLU A 61 0.68 17.92 -20.71
CA GLU A 61 -0.69 18.44 -20.66
C GLU A 61 -0.94 19.34 -19.43
N ALA A 62 0.10 20.01 -18.93
CA ALA A 62 0.06 20.86 -17.72
C ALA A 62 -1.11 21.87 -17.70
N GLU A 63 -1.39 22.57 -18.82
CA GLU A 63 -2.50 23.53 -18.91
C GLU A 63 -3.87 22.86 -18.69
N ARG A 64 -4.05 21.65 -19.23
CA ARG A 64 -5.30 20.89 -19.10
C ARG A 64 -5.45 20.32 -17.71
N VAL A 65 -4.36 19.82 -17.14
CA VAL A 65 -4.34 19.36 -15.76
C VAL A 65 -4.64 20.52 -14.80
N ALA A 66 -4.09 21.71 -15.04
CA ALA A 66 -4.40 22.89 -14.23
C ALA A 66 -5.86 23.35 -14.37
N ALA A 67 -6.44 23.22 -15.57
CA ALA A 67 -7.82 23.64 -15.82
C ALA A 67 -8.88 22.66 -15.28
N PHE A 68 -8.65 21.35 -15.41
CA PHE A 68 -9.64 20.32 -15.11
C PHE A 68 -9.29 19.43 -13.90
N GLY A 69 -8.06 19.52 -13.39
CA GLY A 69 -7.62 18.82 -12.19
C GLY A 69 -7.58 17.29 -12.31
N MET A 70 -7.77 16.64 -11.16
CA MET A 70 -7.63 15.18 -11.04
C MET A 70 -8.68 14.39 -11.81
N GLU A 71 -9.93 14.88 -11.91
CA GLU A 71 -11.01 14.14 -12.57
C GLU A 71 -10.69 13.87 -14.04
N TRP A 72 -10.12 14.87 -14.73
CA TRP A 72 -9.68 14.73 -16.11
C TRP A 72 -8.50 13.77 -16.25
N MET A 73 -7.56 13.81 -15.31
CA MET A 73 -6.44 12.84 -15.29
C MET A 73 -6.95 11.41 -15.10
N GLN A 74 -7.91 11.19 -14.19
CA GLN A 74 -8.55 9.90 -13.97
C GLN A 74 -9.26 9.42 -15.24
N GLU A 75 -10.05 10.27 -15.90
CA GLU A 75 -10.71 9.91 -17.16
C GLU A 75 -9.69 9.53 -18.24
N LYS A 76 -8.61 10.30 -18.39
CA LYS A 76 -7.59 10.07 -19.40
C LYS A 76 -6.78 8.80 -19.16
N LEU A 77 -6.43 8.50 -17.92
CA LEU A 77 -5.52 7.41 -17.57
C LEU A 77 -6.24 6.09 -17.24
N LEU A 78 -7.47 6.18 -16.74
CA LEU A 78 -8.22 5.09 -16.11
C LEU A 78 -9.64 4.95 -16.66
N ALA A 79 -9.90 5.41 -17.90
CA ALA A 79 -11.22 5.42 -18.57
C ALA A 79 -12.05 4.12 -18.42
N LYS A 80 -11.41 2.98 -18.21
CA LYS A 80 -12.05 1.66 -18.05
C LYS A 80 -12.48 1.32 -16.62
N ASN A 81 -11.90 1.96 -15.59
CA ASN A 81 -12.21 1.66 -14.19
C ASN A 81 -12.13 2.93 -13.32
N LYS A 82 -13.28 3.50 -12.99
CA LYS A 82 -13.39 4.73 -12.16
C LYS A 82 -13.08 4.52 -10.68
N PHE A 83 -13.00 3.27 -10.22
CA PHE A 83 -12.67 2.92 -8.84
C PHE A 83 -11.18 2.58 -8.66
N ASP A 84 -10.36 2.82 -9.68
CA ASP A 84 -8.93 2.56 -9.63
C ASP A 84 -8.20 3.72 -8.94
N HIS A 85 -7.70 3.47 -7.73
CA HIS A 85 -7.05 4.49 -6.89
C HIS A 85 -5.52 4.56 -7.05
N ARG A 86 -4.98 4.03 -8.17
CA ARG A 86 -3.53 4.14 -8.45
C ARG A 86 -3.09 5.58 -8.67
N LEU A 87 -3.94 6.44 -9.23
CA LEU A 87 -3.57 7.82 -9.52
C LEU A 87 -3.25 8.61 -8.24
N GLU A 88 -4.10 8.48 -7.24
CA GLU A 88 -3.95 9.10 -5.92
C GLU A 88 -2.67 8.60 -5.25
N THR A 89 -2.39 7.30 -5.35
CA THR A 89 -1.14 6.72 -4.85
C THR A 89 0.08 7.31 -5.55
N VAL A 90 0.06 7.43 -6.87
CA VAL A 90 1.15 8.05 -7.63
C VAL A 90 1.33 9.50 -7.19
N LEU A 91 0.28 10.31 -7.18
CA LEU A 91 0.37 11.73 -6.81
C LEU A 91 0.89 11.93 -5.40
N ALA A 92 0.44 11.13 -4.43
CA ALA A 92 0.95 11.15 -3.06
C ALA A 92 2.45 10.79 -3.00
N MET A 93 2.92 9.88 -3.85
CA MET A 93 4.35 9.54 -3.94
C MET A 93 5.16 10.62 -4.66
N LEU A 94 4.62 11.24 -5.71
CA LEU A 94 5.26 12.38 -6.39
C LEU A 94 5.43 13.56 -5.43
N ASP A 95 4.39 13.88 -4.67
CA ASP A 95 4.40 14.90 -3.61
C ASP A 95 5.46 14.60 -2.53
N ARG A 96 5.46 13.35 -2.00
CA ARG A 96 6.45 12.90 -1.02
C ARG A 96 7.90 13.01 -1.51
N HIS A 97 8.13 12.84 -2.80
CA HIS A 97 9.45 12.94 -3.42
C HIS A 97 9.78 14.36 -3.94
N GLY A 98 8.90 15.34 -3.75
CA GLY A 98 9.08 16.71 -4.20
C GLY A 98 9.02 16.89 -5.73
N VAL A 99 8.42 15.93 -6.44
CA VAL A 99 8.17 16.03 -7.89
C VAL A 99 7.05 17.04 -8.17
N ILE A 100 6.07 17.10 -7.28
CA ILE A 100 5.00 18.09 -7.24
C ILE A 100 4.87 18.62 -5.82
N ASP A 101 4.13 19.72 -5.63
CA ASP A 101 3.72 20.23 -4.32
C ASP A 101 2.21 20.43 -4.33
N LYS A 102 1.48 19.49 -3.73
CA LYS A 102 0.01 19.49 -3.75
C LYS A 102 -0.62 20.63 -2.95
N ASP A 103 0.13 21.24 -2.02
CA ASP A 103 -0.37 22.28 -1.13
C ASP A 103 -0.09 23.69 -1.72
N SER A 104 0.61 23.75 -2.86
CA SER A 104 0.88 24.97 -3.60
C SER A 104 -0.34 25.48 -4.40
N SER A 105 -0.23 26.71 -4.91
CA SER A 105 -1.21 27.27 -5.86
C SER A 105 -1.26 26.55 -7.22
N GLN A 106 -0.26 25.71 -7.52
CA GLN A 106 -0.17 24.93 -8.76
C GLN A 106 0.13 23.47 -8.42
N PRO A 107 -0.84 22.72 -7.86
CA PRO A 107 -0.61 21.42 -7.23
C PRO A 107 -0.10 20.31 -8.16
N PHE A 108 -0.19 20.53 -9.46
CA PHE A 108 0.21 19.58 -10.50
C PHE A 108 1.43 20.05 -11.30
N GLN A 109 2.02 21.19 -10.94
CA GLN A 109 3.24 21.67 -11.58
C GLN A 109 4.39 20.72 -11.21
N VAL A 110 5.12 20.27 -12.24
CA VAL A 110 6.30 19.41 -12.02
C VAL A 110 7.50 20.27 -11.63
N LEU A 111 8.04 20.02 -10.44
CA LEU A 111 9.13 20.77 -9.81
C LEU A 111 10.48 20.05 -9.92
N ALA A 112 10.45 18.72 -10.06
CA ALA A 112 11.65 17.88 -10.09
C ALA A 112 11.46 16.68 -11.04
N PRO A 113 12.55 16.04 -11.50
CA PRO A 113 12.42 14.83 -12.32
C PRO A 113 11.85 13.63 -11.54
N LEU A 114 11.27 12.67 -12.26
CA LEU A 114 10.79 11.42 -11.67
C LEU A 114 11.96 10.67 -10.99
N PRO A 115 11.91 10.39 -9.68
CA PRO A 115 13.02 9.76 -8.99
C PRO A 115 13.19 8.29 -9.43
N PRO A 116 14.45 7.77 -9.47
CA PRO A 116 14.73 6.38 -9.85
C PRO A 116 13.95 5.36 -9.02
N ALA A 117 13.69 5.66 -7.74
CA ALA A 117 12.91 4.78 -6.88
C ALA A 117 11.51 4.49 -7.41
N LEU A 118 10.88 5.42 -8.14
CA LEU A 118 9.56 5.28 -8.74
C LEU A 118 9.62 4.82 -10.21
N ALA A 119 10.68 5.20 -10.93
CA ALA A 119 10.89 4.86 -12.34
C ALA A 119 11.46 3.45 -12.57
N ASP A 120 12.10 2.83 -11.57
CA ASP A 120 12.72 1.52 -11.69
C ASP A 120 11.69 0.38 -11.55
N GLY A 121 11.46 -0.33 -12.66
CA GLY A 121 10.53 -1.46 -12.73
C GLY A 121 10.89 -2.64 -11.83
N GLU A 122 12.17 -2.93 -11.62
CA GLU A 122 12.59 -4.03 -10.74
C GLU A 122 12.41 -3.68 -9.26
N LEU A 123 12.66 -2.42 -8.87
CA LEU A 123 12.33 -1.95 -7.52
C LEU A 123 10.81 -2.01 -7.26
N ARG A 124 9.97 -1.64 -8.23
CA ARG A 124 8.51 -1.74 -8.11
C ARG A 124 8.05 -3.20 -7.99
N LYS A 125 8.56 -4.10 -8.83
CA LYS A 125 8.28 -5.54 -8.74
C LYS A 125 8.74 -6.12 -7.40
N ALA A 126 9.91 -5.73 -6.91
CA ALA A 126 10.43 -6.18 -5.62
C ALA A 126 9.56 -5.68 -4.45
N LYS A 127 9.02 -4.45 -4.51
CA LYS A 127 8.02 -3.98 -3.54
C LYS A 127 6.74 -4.81 -3.59
N LEU A 128 6.17 -5.02 -4.78
CA LEU A 128 4.95 -5.81 -4.96
C LEU A 128 5.11 -7.24 -4.42
N ARG A 129 6.23 -7.91 -4.72
CA ARG A 129 6.53 -9.26 -4.19
C ARG A 129 6.56 -9.27 -2.66
N ARG A 130 7.17 -8.26 -2.03
CA ARG A 130 7.18 -8.14 -0.55
C ARG A 130 5.77 -7.97 0.00
N ASP A 131 4.96 -7.09 -0.59
CA ASP A 131 3.58 -6.87 -0.13
C ASP A 131 2.71 -8.13 -0.30
N GLN A 132 2.89 -8.87 -1.40
CA GLN A 132 2.24 -10.18 -1.62
C GLN A 132 2.66 -11.21 -0.57
N GLN A 133 3.95 -11.28 -0.22
CA GLN A 133 4.44 -12.18 0.83
C GLN A 133 3.85 -11.83 2.20
N LYS A 134 3.68 -10.54 2.51
CA LYS A 134 3.04 -10.12 3.77
C LYS A 134 1.58 -10.55 3.85
N LEU A 135 0.82 -10.36 2.77
CA LEU A 135 -0.58 -10.81 2.72
C LEU A 135 -0.67 -12.35 2.80
N LEU A 136 0.18 -13.06 2.06
CA LEU A 136 0.24 -14.52 2.11
C LEU A 136 0.52 -15.02 3.53
N SER A 137 1.45 -14.37 4.25
CA SER A 137 1.78 -14.72 5.64
C SER A 137 0.56 -14.58 6.56
N LEU A 138 -0.30 -13.60 6.33
CA LEU A 138 -1.55 -13.42 7.08
C LEU A 138 -2.60 -14.49 6.72
N VAL A 139 -2.75 -14.82 5.45
CA VAL A 139 -3.65 -15.91 5.02
C VAL A 139 -3.18 -17.26 5.56
N GLN A 140 -1.87 -17.49 5.65
CA GLN A 140 -1.32 -18.68 6.29
C GLN A 140 -1.58 -18.68 7.81
N TYR A 141 -1.49 -17.52 8.46
CA TYR A 141 -1.81 -17.36 9.88
C TYR A 141 -3.28 -17.71 10.19
N THR A 142 -4.24 -17.33 9.33
CA THR A 142 -5.66 -17.68 9.55
C THR A 142 -5.91 -19.19 9.53
N LYS A 143 -5.09 -19.93 8.78
CA LYS A 143 -5.14 -21.39 8.65
C LYS A 143 -4.21 -22.11 9.63
N HIS A 144 -3.51 -21.39 10.49
CA HIS A 144 -2.55 -21.98 11.41
C HIS A 144 -3.26 -22.59 12.63
N GLU A 145 -3.01 -23.88 12.86
CA GLU A 145 -3.57 -24.67 13.96
C GLU A 145 -2.62 -24.79 15.17
N GLY A 146 -1.35 -24.38 15.03
CA GLY A 146 -0.35 -24.42 16.10
C GLY A 146 -0.32 -23.18 16.98
N ASP A 147 0.80 -22.95 17.67
CA ASP A 147 1.00 -21.77 18.49
C ASP A 147 1.09 -20.50 17.62
N ARG A 148 -0.02 -19.74 17.65
CA ARG A 148 -0.16 -18.46 16.95
C ARG A 148 0.81 -17.39 17.43
N LYS A 149 1.21 -17.41 18.71
CA LYS A 149 2.21 -16.48 19.24
C LYS A 149 3.58 -16.79 18.63
N ALA A 150 3.98 -18.06 18.65
CA ALA A 150 5.22 -18.51 18.03
C ALA A 150 5.26 -18.20 16.52
N TYR A 151 4.12 -18.33 15.82
CA TYR A 151 4.02 -17.92 14.41
C TYR A 151 4.33 -16.43 14.21
N ILE A 152 3.72 -15.57 15.02
CA ILE A 152 3.94 -14.12 14.97
C ILE A 152 5.40 -13.79 15.29
N HIS A 153 5.97 -14.39 16.32
CA HIS A 153 7.38 -14.19 16.70
C HIS A 153 8.33 -14.56 15.56
N ARG A 154 8.13 -15.74 14.95
CA ARG A 154 8.90 -16.17 13.78
C ARG A 154 8.78 -15.20 12.60
N TYR A 155 7.56 -14.70 12.35
CA TYR A 155 7.32 -13.72 11.29
C TYR A 155 8.13 -12.43 11.50
N PHE A 156 8.23 -11.95 12.74
CA PHE A 156 9.00 -10.75 13.09
C PHE A 156 10.48 -11.02 13.38
N GLY A 157 10.94 -12.28 13.32
CA GLY A 157 12.30 -12.65 13.69
C GLY A 157 12.60 -12.38 15.18
N ILE A 158 11.59 -12.47 16.04
CA ILE A 158 11.77 -12.39 17.49
C ILE A 158 12.16 -13.80 17.95
N ASP A 159 13.39 -13.96 18.44
CA ASP A 159 13.84 -15.21 19.03
C ASP A 159 13.07 -15.47 20.33
N ASP A 160 12.50 -16.68 20.48
CA ASP A 160 11.82 -17.15 21.69
C ASP A 160 12.80 -17.46 22.85
N ASP A 161 13.89 -16.70 22.96
CA ASP A 161 14.92 -16.85 24.00
C ASP A 161 14.67 -15.93 25.20
N ALA A 162 13.40 -15.59 25.44
CA ALA A 162 12.95 -15.16 26.75
C ALA A 162 12.49 -16.41 27.50
N SER A 163 13.47 -17.15 28.01
CA SER A 163 13.30 -18.06 29.13
C SER A 163 12.50 -17.31 30.21
N LEU A 164 11.29 -17.79 30.48
CA LEU A 164 10.58 -17.43 31.71
C LEU A 164 11.38 -18.07 32.85
N GLU A 165 12.33 -17.32 33.41
CA GLU A 165 12.72 -17.45 34.82
C GLU A 165 11.68 -16.75 35.72
#